data_AF-A0A935QCB7-F1
#
_entry.id   AF-A0A935QCB7-F1
#
_cell.length_a   1.000
_cell.length_b   1.000
_cell.length_c   1.000
_cell.angle_alpha   90.00
_cell.angle_beta   90.00
_cell.angle_gamma   90.00
#
_symmetry.space_group_name_H-M   'P 1'
#
loop_
_entity.id
_entity.type
_entity.pdbx_description
1 polymer ?
#
loop_
_entity_poly.entity_id
_entity_poly.type
_entity_poly.pdbx_seq_one_letter_code
_entity_poly.pdbx_strand_id
1 'polypeptide(L)'
;MGRPGKTDCGAVYVFDPRTGVELWRLTASDRGAYDRFGNAVAICGRTLLVGAYWGGGDEDAGAAYVFDVATGAELHRLTPADADYADWFGSSVALAGDLAVIGATQQGYGTPRTGLSYVFNVATGAELLRLAATGGNQNDDFGIAVGIDGGCVLVGAGRDSDTALNAGAVYAFDPVVDPTGSAPAAVPPARLTVKTNPNPFNPATEIEFALASDSRVSARVFDAGGKLRRVLLSDASRPASVIRLRWDGCDDAGRALPSGVYFCEVKTGTVRSACKMVLAR
;
A
#
# COMPACT_ATOMS: atom_id res chain seq x y z
N MET A 1 -1.27 34.39 35.40
CA MET A 1 -1.28 34.64 33.95
C MET A 1 -1.82 33.39 33.25
N GLY A 2 -3.00 33.47 32.64
CA GLY A 2 -3.52 32.38 31.80
C GLY A 2 -2.73 32.33 30.49
N ARG A 3 -2.32 31.13 30.06
CA ARG A 3 -1.62 30.96 28.78
C ARG A 3 -2.50 31.50 27.63
N PRO A 4 -1.94 32.25 26.67
CA PRO A 4 -2.70 32.72 25.51
C PRO A 4 -3.33 31.53 24.78
N GLY A 5 -4.55 31.69 24.28
CA GLY A 5 -5.25 30.64 23.54
C GLY A 5 -4.38 30.14 22.39
N LYS A 6 -4.09 28.83 22.37
CA LYS A 6 -3.31 28.18 21.31
C LYS A 6 -3.96 28.52 19.95
N THR A 7 -3.23 29.24 19.11
CA THR A 7 -3.67 29.65 17.76
C THR A 7 -3.43 28.51 16.77
N ASP A 8 -4.29 28.40 15.74
CA ASP A 8 -4.14 27.48 14.61
C ASP A 8 -4.09 25.97 14.92
N CYS A 9 -4.71 25.52 16.02
CA CYS A 9 -4.79 24.09 16.36
C CYS A 9 -5.70 23.29 15.41
N GLY A 10 -6.69 23.95 14.79
CA GLY A 10 -7.74 23.29 14.02
C GLY A 10 -8.87 22.69 14.88
N ALA A 11 -10.01 22.41 14.24
CA ALA A 11 -11.18 21.75 14.83
C ALA A 11 -12.01 21.09 13.73
N VAL A 12 -12.71 19.99 14.06
CA VAL A 12 -13.66 19.32 13.15
C VAL A 12 -15.06 19.48 13.69
N TYR A 13 -16.02 19.77 12.80
CA TYR A 13 -17.41 19.94 13.15
C TYR A 13 -18.24 18.80 12.57
N VAL A 14 -19.11 18.21 13.39
CA VAL A 14 -20.03 17.15 12.99
C VAL A 14 -21.43 17.74 12.94
N PHE A 15 -22.11 17.56 11.81
CA PHE A 15 -23.48 18.02 11.62
C PHE A 15 -24.42 16.84 11.34
N ASP A 16 -25.66 16.94 11.79
CA ASP A 16 -26.73 16.10 11.29
C ASP A 16 -27.02 16.50 9.83
N PRO A 17 -26.87 15.60 8.85
CA PRO A 17 -27.03 15.93 7.44
C PRO A 17 -28.48 16.26 7.04
N ARG A 18 -29.48 15.88 7.85
CA ARG A 18 -30.90 16.15 7.56
C ARG A 18 -31.35 17.50 8.09
N THR A 19 -30.82 17.90 9.25
CA THR A 19 -31.26 19.12 9.95
C THR A 19 -30.26 20.26 9.87
N GLY A 20 -28.99 19.96 9.55
CA GLY A 20 -27.90 20.93 9.57
C GLY A 20 -27.47 21.35 10.99
N VAL A 21 -28.00 20.70 12.02
CA VAL A 21 -27.66 21.00 13.42
C VAL A 21 -26.24 20.50 13.71
N GLU A 22 -25.41 21.37 14.30
CA GLU A 22 -24.11 20.98 14.83
C GLU A 22 -24.32 20.01 16.01
N LEU A 23 -23.81 18.80 15.86
CA LEU A 23 -23.81 17.78 16.91
C LEU A 23 -22.58 17.94 17.79
N TRP A 24 -21.41 18.13 17.17
CA TRP A 24 -20.13 18.21 17.87
C TRP A 24 -19.18 19.21 17.24
N ARG A 25 -18.37 19.83 18.10
CA ARG A 25 -17.11 20.47 17.74
C ARG A 25 -15.97 19.71 18.42
N LEU A 26 -15.23 18.96 17.61
CA LEU A 26 -14.16 18.06 18.03
C LEU A 26 -12.80 18.74 17.90
N THR A 27 -11.94 18.48 18.89
CA THR A 27 -10.55 18.96 18.93
C THR A 27 -9.67 17.86 19.50
N ALA A 28 -8.43 17.76 19.05
CA ALA A 28 -7.43 16.87 19.66
C ALA A 28 -7.27 17.13 21.17
N SER A 29 -7.19 16.06 21.96
CA SER A 29 -6.99 16.10 23.41
C SER A 29 -5.68 16.78 23.82
N ASP A 30 -4.63 16.64 23.01
CA ASP A 30 -3.29 17.20 23.20
C ASP A 30 -3.03 18.50 22.42
N ARG A 31 -4.04 19.02 21.70
CA ARG A 31 -3.96 20.17 20.77
C ARG A 31 -2.81 21.15 21.03
N GLY A 32 -1.83 21.22 20.16
CA GLY A 32 -0.76 22.21 20.09
C GLY A 32 -1.13 23.40 19.21
N ALA A 33 -0.23 24.38 19.12
CA ALA A 33 -0.33 25.42 18.12
C ALA A 33 0.12 24.85 16.78
N TYR A 34 -0.57 25.19 15.70
CA TYR A 34 -0.26 24.74 14.33
C TYR A 34 -0.51 23.27 14.00
N ASP A 35 -1.10 22.46 14.88
CA ASP A 35 -1.44 21.03 14.67
C ASP A 35 -2.07 20.68 13.33
N ARG A 36 -2.76 21.65 12.70
CA ARG A 36 -3.57 21.46 11.50
C ARG A 36 -4.60 20.33 11.69
N PHE A 37 -5.10 20.15 12.91
CA PHE A 37 -6.15 19.17 13.19
C PHE A 37 -7.36 19.43 12.29
N GLY A 38 -7.82 18.38 11.61
CA GLY A 38 -8.91 18.49 10.65
C GLY A 38 -8.47 18.76 9.21
N ASN A 39 -7.18 18.68 8.88
CA ASN A 39 -6.74 18.79 7.48
C ASN A 39 -7.32 17.68 6.59
N ALA A 40 -7.52 16.50 7.17
CA ALA A 40 -8.04 15.32 6.51
C ALA A 40 -9.03 14.64 7.46
N VAL A 41 -10.16 14.18 6.90
CA VAL A 41 -11.21 13.49 7.66
C VAL A 41 -11.72 12.30 6.87
N ALA A 42 -12.03 11.20 7.57
CA ALA A 42 -12.72 10.04 7.01
C ALA A 42 -13.73 9.51 8.02
N ILE A 43 -14.90 9.07 7.55
CA ILE A 43 -15.98 8.56 8.40
C ILE A 43 -16.48 7.22 7.88
N CYS A 44 -16.64 6.25 8.77
CA CYS A 44 -17.21 4.93 8.48
C CYS A 44 -18.12 4.53 9.63
N GLY A 45 -19.43 4.49 9.38
CA GLY A 45 -20.42 4.23 10.42
C GLY A 45 -20.35 5.27 11.53
N ARG A 46 -19.97 4.84 12.74
CA ARG A 46 -19.84 5.69 13.93
C ARG A 46 -18.43 6.21 14.17
N THR A 47 -17.46 5.76 13.40
CA THR A 47 -16.06 6.08 13.62
C THR A 47 -15.65 7.21 12.68
N LEU A 48 -15.08 8.26 13.25
CA LEU A 48 -14.47 9.39 12.54
C LEU A 48 -12.97 9.35 12.78
N LEU A 49 -12.20 9.43 11.70
CA LEU A 49 -10.75 9.57 11.72
C LEU A 49 -10.38 10.99 11.28
N VAL A 50 -9.51 11.65 12.04
CA VAL A 50 -9.10 13.04 11.80
C VAL A 50 -7.58 13.13 11.78
N GLY A 51 -7.01 13.66 10.70
CA GLY A 51 -5.58 13.92 10.57
C GLY A 51 -5.15 15.26 11.17
N ALA A 52 -3.92 15.30 11.71
CA ALA A 52 -3.25 16.49 12.21
C ALA A 52 -1.74 16.38 11.91
N TYR A 53 -1.34 16.87 10.73
CA TYR A 53 0.00 16.60 10.20
C TYR A 53 1.11 17.52 10.75
N TRP A 54 0.81 18.43 11.68
CA TRP A 54 1.80 19.42 12.13
C TRP A 54 1.70 19.75 13.63
N GLY A 55 1.78 18.72 14.46
CA GLY A 55 1.43 18.68 15.89
C GLY A 55 2.27 19.45 16.92
N GLY A 56 2.65 20.71 16.68
CA GLY A 56 3.05 21.67 17.72
C GLY A 56 3.96 21.20 18.87
N GLY A 57 5.15 20.66 18.58
CA GLY A 57 6.20 20.32 19.53
C GLY A 57 7.55 19.96 18.89
N ASP A 58 8.63 19.89 19.68
CA ASP A 58 10.01 19.72 19.17
C ASP A 58 10.30 18.35 18.50
N GLU A 59 9.30 17.47 18.32
CA GLU A 59 9.39 16.09 17.76
C GLU A 59 8.21 15.80 16.79
N ASP A 60 7.88 16.77 15.93
CA ASP A 60 6.64 16.86 15.12
C ASP A 60 6.51 15.86 13.95
N ALA A 61 6.22 14.60 14.24
CA ALA A 61 5.80 13.61 13.23
C ALA A 61 4.37 13.81 12.73
N GLY A 62 3.49 14.47 13.51
CA GLY A 62 2.05 14.51 13.25
C GLY A 62 1.29 13.32 13.86
N ALA A 63 -0.04 13.37 13.84
CA ALA A 63 -0.92 12.38 14.46
C ALA A 63 -2.25 12.22 13.68
N ALA A 64 -2.98 11.15 13.99
CA ALA A 64 -4.38 11.02 13.61
C ALA A 64 -5.21 10.60 14.82
N TYR A 65 -6.48 11.00 14.85
CA TYR A 65 -7.35 10.85 16.02
C TYR A 65 -8.63 10.14 15.62
N VAL A 66 -9.03 9.16 16.42
CA VAL A 66 -10.25 8.39 16.23
C VAL A 66 -11.31 8.89 17.19
N PHE A 67 -12.50 9.21 16.69
CA PHE A 67 -13.64 9.68 17.46
C PHE A 67 -14.88 8.80 17.25
N ASP A 68 -15.69 8.63 18.29
CA ASP A 68 -17.07 8.14 18.16
C ASP A 68 -18.01 9.32 17.88
N VAL A 69 -18.68 9.29 16.73
CA VAL A 69 -19.51 10.39 16.21
C VAL A 69 -20.84 10.52 16.99
N ALA A 70 -21.27 9.48 17.70
CA ALA A 70 -22.52 9.55 18.47
C ALA A 70 -22.32 10.23 19.84
N THR A 71 -21.11 10.18 20.38
CA THR A 71 -20.78 10.69 21.72
C THR A 71 -19.81 11.87 21.70
N GLY A 72 -19.11 12.08 20.58
CA GLY A 72 -18.04 13.06 20.44
C GLY A 72 -16.75 12.67 21.18
N ALA A 73 -16.66 11.45 21.72
CA ALA A 73 -15.51 10.99 22.48
C ALA A 73 -14.32 10.68 21.56
N GLU A 74 -13.14 11.18 21.93
CA GLU A 74 -11.85 10.72 21.37
C GLU A 74 -11.56 9.32 21.91
N LEU A 75 -11.42 8.34 21.02
CA LEU A 75 -11.16 6.94 21.36
C LEU A 75 -9.66 6.65 21.38
N HIS A 76 -8.93 7.14 20.36
CA HIS A 76 -7.50 6.87 20.18
C HIS A 76 -6.78 8.07 19.56
N ARG A 77 -5.52 8.25 19.95
CA ARG A 77 -4.51 9.02 19.24
C ARG A 77 -3.53 8.05 18.60
N LEU A 78 -3.49 8.06 17.28
CA LEU A 78 -2.67 7.18 16.46
C LEU A 78 -1.39 7.93 16.08
N THR A 79 -0.25 7.32 16.40
CA THR A 79 1.08 7.76 16.00
C THR A 79 1.88 6.53 15.59
N PRO A 80 2.72 6.61 14.56
CA PRO A 80 3.54 5.49 14.14
C PRO A 80 4.63 5.20 15.18
N ALA A 81 5.02 3.93 15.29
CA ALA A 81 6.06 3.51 16.23
C ALA A 81 7.46 4.07 15.89
N ASP A 82 7.67 4.48 14.63
CA ASP A 82 8.91 5.02 14.08
C ASP A 82 8.84 6.53 13.78
N ALA A 83 8.26 7.29 14.72
CA ALA A 83 7.87 8.70 14.58
C ALA A 83 8.91 9.62 13.90
N ASP A 84 10.22 9.41 14.09
CA ASP A 84 11.29 10.20 13.45
C ASP A 84 11.27 10.20 11.89
N TYR A 85 10.64 9.20 11.26
CA TYR A 85 10.55 9.08 9.80
C TYR A 85 9.20 9.51 9.23
N ALA A 86 8.25 9.87 10.09
CA ALA A 86 6.86 10.05 9.73
C ALA A 86 6.45 11.52 9.60
N ASP A 87 7.37 12.43 9.27
CA ASP A 87 7.07 13.85 9.03
C ASP A 87 5.77 14.01 8.22
N TRP A 88 4.79 14.67 8.83
CA TRP A 88 3.44 14.91 8.30
C TRP A 88 2.52 13.68 8.27
N PHE A 89 2.69 12.77 9.22
CA PHE A 89 1.71 11.73 9.53
C PHE A 89 0.34 12.35 9.81
N GLY A 90 -0.70 11.81 9.18
CA GLY A 90 -2.05 12.39 9.25
C GLY A 90 -2.35 13.36 8.12
N SER A 91 -1.42 13.58 7.18
CA SER A 91 -1.63 14.45 6.01
C SER A 91 -2.76 13.97 5.10
N SER A 92 -2.97 12.65 5.01
CA SER A 92 -4.10 12.02 4.34
C SER A 92 -4.62 10.87 5.19
N VAL A 93 -5.95 10.64 5.17
CA VAL A 93 -6.59 9.59 5.98
C VAL A 93 -7.71 8.91 5.18
N ALA A 94 -7.87 7.60 5.36
CA ALA A 94 -8.98 6.82 4.84
C ALA A 94 -9.41 5.75 5.86
N LEU A 95 -10.67 5.34 5.81
CA LEU A 95 -11.27 4.46 6.83
C LEU A 95 -12.25 3.48 6.16
N ALA A 96 -12.11 2.19 6.47
CA ALA A 96 -13.08 1.16 6.07
C ALA A 96 -13.18 0.07 7.16
N GLY A 97 -14.38 -0.11 7.70
CA GLY A 97 -14.59 -1.00 8.85
C GLY A 97 -13.70 -0.57 10.03
N ASP A 98 -12.89 -1.51 10.53
CA ASP A 98 -11.97 -1.31 11.64
C ASP A 98 -10.55 -0.90 11.21
N LEU A 99 -10.33 -0.63 9.91
CA LEU A 99 -9.02 -0.28 9.38
C LEU A 99 -8.94 1.20 9.00
N ALA A 100 -7.94 1.88 9.55
CA ALA A 100 -7.51 3.21 9.14
C ALA A 100 -6.24 3.12 8.29
N VAL A 101 -6.18 3.91 7.23
CA VAL A 101 -4.96 4.14 6.45
C VAL A 101 -4.57 5.61 6.60
N ILE A 102 -3.33 5.87 6.96
CA ILE A 102 -2.85 7.23 7.26
C ILE A 102 -1.55 7.47 6.50
N GLY A 103 -1.52 8.53 5.69
CA GLY A 103 -0.35 8.95 4.93
C GLY A 103 0.62 9.80 5.76
N ALA A 104 1.91 9.63 5.46
CA ALA A 104 3.02 10.42 6.00
C ALA A 104 3.98 10.74 4.85
N THR A 105 3.74 11.85 4.15
CA THR A 105 4.43 12.15 2.88
C THR A 105 5.91 12.48 2.99
N GLN A 106 6.43 12.67 4.22
CA GLN A 106 7.78 13.08 4.56
C GLN A 106 8.31 14.29 3.75
N GLN A 107 8.29 15.46 4.38
CA GLN A 107 8.79 16.70 3.78
C GLN A 107 9.85 17.35 4.67
N GLY A 108 10.89 16.59 4.98
CA GLY A 108 12.10 17.09 5.61
C GLY A 108 13.06 17.72 4.59
N TYR A 109 13.73 18.81 4.99
CA TYR A 109 14.85 19.36 4.23
C TYR A 109 16.07 18.44 4.41
N GLY A 110 16.50 17.75 3.34
CA GLY A 110 17.80 17.07 3.29
C GLY A 110 17.79 15.54 3.43
N THR A 111 16.64 14.91 3.61
CA THR A 111 16.46 13.45 3.45
C THR A 111 15.60 13.16 2.22
N PRO A 112 15.79 12.01 1.55
CA PRO A 112 15.01 11.67 0.38
C PRO A 112 13.52 11.48 0.73
N ARG A 113 12.66 12.34 0.17
CA ARG A 113 11.20 12.43 0.39
C ARG A 113 10.48 11.20 -0.19
N THR A 114 10.71 10.03 0.40
CA THR A 114 10.15 8.76 -0.11
C THR A 114 8.69 8.60 0.29
N GLY A 115 8.31 9.10 1.47
CA GLY A 115 6.95 9.04 1.98
C GLY A 115 6.52 7.62 2.40
N LEU A 116 5.62 7.53 3.37
CA LEU A 116 5.11 6.29 3.94
C LEU A 116 3.58 6.36 4.08
N SER A 117 2.97 5.19 4.29
CA SER A 117 1.60 5.10 4.78
C SER A 117 1.50 3.99 5.80
N TYR A 118 0.58 4.13 6.75
CA TYR A 118 0.44 3.22 7.86
C TYR A 118 -0.99 2.73 7.96
N VAL A 119 -1.16 1.47 8.34
CA VAL A 119 -2.47 0.85 8.56
C VAL A 119 -2.64 0.61 10.05
N PHE A 120 -3.75 1.08 10.62
CA PHE A 120 -4.07 0.93 12.04
C PHE A 120 -5.40 0.21 12.22
N ASN A 121 -5.52 -0.52 13.33
CA ASN A 121 -6.80 -0.98 13.85
C ASN A 121 -7.43 0.12 14.70
N VAL A 122 -8.57 0.68 14.29
CA VAL A 122 -9.21 1.80 15.02
C VAL A 122 -9.95 1.37 16.28
N ALA A 123 -10.22 0.08 16.48
CA ALA A 123 -10.82 -0.42 17.71
C ALA A 123 -9.77 -0.52 18.83
N THR A 124 -8.56 -0.99 18.51
CA THR A 124 -7.48 -1.20 19.48
C THR A 124 -6.45 -0.07 19.53
N GLY A 125 -6.38 0.77 18.49
CA GLY A 125 -5.33 1.77 18.31
C GLY A 125 -3.99 1.19 17.84
N ALA A 126 -3.92 -0.11 17.56
CA ALA A 126 -2.67 -0.78 17.18
C ALA A 126 -2.27 -0.46 15.73
N GLU A 127 -0.99 -0.12 15.52
CA GLU A 127 -0.37 -0.14 14.20
C GLU A 127 -0.30 -1.59 13.70
N LEU A 128 -0.79 -1.83 12.49
CA LEU A 128 -0.82 -3.16 11.88
C LEU A 128 0.27 -3.32 10.84
N LEU A 129 0.44 -2.32 9.96
CA LEU A 129 1.35 -2.39 8.82
C LEU A 129 1.91 -1.02 8.49
N ARG A 130 3.11 -1.03 7.92
CA ARG A 130 3.75 0.11 7.25
C ARG A 130 3.89 -0.20 5.77
N LEU A 131 3.53 0.76 4.92
CA LEU A 131 3.49 0.67 3.47
C LEU A 131 4.48 1.68 2.87
N ALA A 132 5.20 1.25 1.84
CA ALA A 132 6.16 2.06 1.10
C ALA A 132 6.08 1.74 -0.40
N ALA A 133 6.45 2.70 -1.26
CA ALA A 133 6.59 2.48 -2.70
C ALA A 133 7.68 1.43 -3.01
N THR A 134 7.37 0.44 -3.84
CA THR A 134 8.36 -0.53 -4.33
C THR A 134 9.20 0.10 -5.43
N GLY A 135 10.54 0.13 -5.26
CA GLY A 135 11.45 0.77 -6.22
C GLY A 135 11.60 2.28 -6.03
N GLY A 136 10.95 2.83 -5.01
CA GLY A 136 10.83 4.27 -4.75
C GLY A 136 12.14 5.01 -4.93
N ASN A 137 12.16 5.85 -5.96
CA ASN A 137 13.20 6.82 -6.09
C ASN A 137 13.00 7.88 -5.00
N GLN A 138 14.03 8.66 -4.73
CA GLN A 138 13.90 9.78 -3.81
C GLN A 138 12.87 10.76 -4.39
N ASN A 139 11.92 11.24 -3.58
CA ASN A 139 10.95 12.30 -3.91
C ASN A 139 9.62 11.92 -4.54
N ASP A 140 9.12 10.69 -4.36
CA ASP A 140 7.88 10.24 -5.02
C ASP A 140 6.57 10.71 -4.33
N ASP A 141 6.64 11.34 -3.14
CA ASP A 141 5.48 11.80 -2.36
C ASP A 141 4.49 10.66 -2.03
N PHE A 142 4.99 9.46 -1.71
CA PHE A 142 4.12 8.33 -1.35
C PHE A 142 3.32 8.66 -0.08
N GLY A 143 2.03 8.35 -0.07
CA GLY A 143 1.12 8.68 1.03
C GLY A 143 0.43 10.03 0.88
N ILE A 144 0.62 10.74 -0.26
CA ILE A 144 -0.05 12.04 -0.51
C ILE A 144 -1.56 11.92 -0.57
N ALA A 145 -2.06 10.77 -1.01
CA ALA A 145 -3.46 10.41 -1.00
C ALA A 145 -3.59 8.92 -0.69
N VAL A 146 -4.55 8.57 0.16
CA VAL A 146 -4.83 7.19 0.54
C VAL A 146 -6.31 6.88 0.36
N GLY A 147 -6.62 5.63 0.04
CA GLY A 147 -7.97 5.10 -0.05
C GLY A 147 -8.00 3.65 0.41
N ILE A 148 -9.14 3.21 0.95
CA ILE A 148 -9.36 1.82 1.34
C ILE A 148 -10.80 1.42 1.03
N ASP A 149 -10.96 0.27 0.36
CA ASP A 149 -12.25 -0.38 0.15
C ASP A 149 -12.07 -1.89 0.00
N GLY A 150 -12.99 -2.68 0.57
CA GLY A 150 -12.98 -4.13 0.44
C GLY A 150 -11.66 -4.82 0.85
N GLY A 151 -10.89 -4.21 1.76
CA GLY A 151 -9.56 -4.70 2.18
C GLY A 151 -8.42 -4.36 1.22
N CYS A 152 -8.68 -3.66 0.11
CA CYS A 152 -7.65 -3.13 -0.79
C CYS A 152 -7.29 -1.70 -0.38
N VAL A 153 -6.01 -1.43 -0.17
CA VAL A 153 -5.47 -0.10 0.14
C VAL A 153 -4.81 0.48 -1.10
N LEU A 154 -5.22 1.68 -1.49
CA LEU A 154 -4.59 2.46 -2.54
C LEU A 154 -3.78 3.60 -1.94
N VAL A 155 -2.54 3.77 -2.40
CA VAL A 155 -1.67 4.85 -1.97
C VAL A 155 -1.10 5.56 -3.20
N GLY A 156 -1.31 6.87 -3.27
CA GLY A 156 -0.73 7.72 -4.31
C GLY A 156 0.70 8.12 -3.98
N ALA A 157 1.52 8.22 -5.03
CA ALA A 157 2.85 8.82 -5.03
C ALA A 157 2.89 9.86 -6.15
N GLY A 158 2.59 11.12 -5.81
CA GLY A 158 2.30 12.17 -6.79
C GLY A 158 3.48 12.61 -7.65
N ARG A 159 4.72 12.23 -7.28
CA ARG A 159 5.95 12.62 -7.97
C ARG A 159 6.79 11.42 -8.42
N ASP A 160 6.19 10.22 -8.38
CA ASP A 160 6.82 9.02 -8.91
C ASP A 160 7.36 9.24 -10.33
N SER A 161 8.62 8.83 -10.52
CA SER A 161 9.35 9.05 -11.77
C SER A 161 9.72 7.76 -12.51
N ASP A 162 9.15 6.61 -12.14
CA ASP A 162 9.53 5.30 -12.70
C ASP A 162 9.21 5.17 -14.20
N THR A 163 8.22 5.91 -14.68
CA THR A 163 7.78 5.88 -16.09
C THR A 163 8.07 7.16 -16.86
N ALA A 164 8.05 8.32 -16.19
CA ALA A 164 8.48 9.63 -16.68
C ALA A 164 8.64 10.60 -15.51
N LEU A 165 9.40 11.69 -15.67
CA LEU A 165 9.68 12.67 -14.60
C LEU A 165 8.39 13.19 -13.96
N ASN A 166 8.21 12.95 -12.65
CA ASN A 166 7.04 13.32 -11.85
C ASN A 166 5.69 12.92 -12.48
N ALA A 167 5.63 11.77 -13.16
CA ALA A 167 4.39 11.27 -13.77
C ALA A 167 3.36 10.83 -12.72
N GLY A 168 3.85 10.44 -11.54
CA GLY A 168 3.05 9.94 -10.44
C GLY A 168 2.63 8.49 -10.62
N ALA A 169 2.35 7.82 -9.50
CA ALA A 169 1.93 6.42 -9.46
C ALA A 169 0.88 6.19 -8.38
N VAL A 170 0.14 5.07 -8.51
CA VAL A 170 -0.75 4.55 -7.47
C VAL A 170 -0.37 3.11 -7.19
N TYR A 171 -0.16 2.81 -5.92
CA TYR A 171 0.18 1.49 -5.41
C TYR A 171 -1.05 0.87 -4.75
N ALA A 172 -1.31 -0.40 -5.05
CA ALA A 172 -2.37 -1.17 -4.43
C ALA A 172 -1.78 -2.24 -3.52
N PHE A 173 -2.27 -2.31 -2.29
CA PHE A 173 -1.89 -3.27 -1.27
C PHE A 173 -3.11 -4.08 -0.84
N ASP A 174 -2.92 -5.37 -0.59
CA ASP A 174 -3.90 -6.26 0.04
C ASP A 174 -3.36 -6.58 1.45
N PRO A 175 -3.63 -5.73 2.45
CA PRO A 175 -3.29 -6.02 3.83
C PRO A 175 -4.06 -7.24 4.32
N VAL A 176 -3.41 -8.42 4.26
CA VAL A 176 -3.87 -9.59 5.01
C VAL A 176 -3.63 -9.28 6.50
N VAL A 177 -4.63 -8.69 7.16
CA VAL A 177 -4.60 -8.43 8.59
C VAL A 177 -5.11 -9.67 9.31
N ASP A 178 -4.20 -10.42 9.94
CA ASP A 178 -4.57 -11.46 10.90
C ASP A 178 -5.12 -10.78 12.17
N PRO A 179 -6.36 -11.08 12.63
CA PRO A 179 -6.97 -10.42 13.79
C PRO A 179 -6.24 -10.62 15.13
N THR A 180 -5.14 -11.38 15.21
CA THR A 180 -4.40 -11.63 16.46
C THR A 180 -3.23 -10.69 16.75
N GLY A 181 -3.03 -9.61 15.98
CA GLY A 181 -2.19 -8.48 16.41
C GLY A 181 -0.70 -8.76 16.59
N SER A 182 -0.16 -9.87 16.07
CA SER A 182 1.29 -9.96 15.84
C SER A 182 1.58 -9.23 14.54
N ALA A 183 2.19 -8.04 14.61
CA ALA A 183 2.67 -7.33 13.43
C ALA A 183 3.46 -8.31 12.54
N PRO A 184 2.93 -8.73 11.38
CA PRO A 184 3.83 -9.20 10.35
C PRO A 184 4.60 -7.94 9.97
N ALA A 185 5.93 -7.98 10.05
CA ALA A 185 6.71 -7.07 9.22
C ALA A 185 6.14 -7.25 7.82
N ALA A 186 5.40 -6.25 7.34
CA ALA A 186 4.82 -6.25 6.01
C ALA A 186 5.99 -6.13 5.04
N VAL A 187 6.69 -7.24 4.83
CA VAL A 187 7.32 -7.48 3.55
C VAL A 187 6.12 -7.45 2.60
N PRO A 188 5.97 -6.40 1.76
CA PRO A 188 4.92 -6.41 0.76
C PRO A 188 4.98 -7.76 0.05
N PRO A 189 3.86 -8.35 -0.42
CA PRO A 189 3.98 -9.54 -1.25
C PRO A 189 4.95 -9.16 -2.35
N ALA A 190 6.15 -9.75 -2.32
CA ALA A 190 7.21 -9.41 -3.25
C ALA A 190 6.55 -9.55 -4.62
N ARG A 191 6.36 -8.42 -5.31
CA ARG A 191 5.55 -8.40 -6.53
C ARG A 191 6.15 -9.48 -7.40
N LEU A 192 5.42 -10.57 -7.62
CA LEU A 192 5.97 -11.76 -8.25
C LEU A 192 6.41 -11.33 -9.64
N THR A 193 7.70 -11.08 -9.80
CA THR A 193 8.23 -10.50 -11.02
C THR A 193 8.77 -11.64 -11.84
N VAL A 194 8.12 -11.87 -12.97
CA VAL A 194 8.49 -12.93 -13.91
C VAL A 194 9.25 -12.27 -15.04
N LYS A 195 10.56 -12.53 -15.10
CA LYS A 195 11.44 -12.05 -16.17
C LYS A 195 11.71 -13.16 -17.17
N THR A 196 11.99 -12.78 -18.41
CA THR A 196 12.35 -13.74 -19.46
C THR A 196 13.59 -13.28 -20.20
N ASN A 197 14.58 -14.15 -20.37
CA ASN A 197 15.79 -13.83 -21.12
C ASN A 197 16.27 -15.06 -21.92
N PRO A 198 16.48 -14.95 -23.25
CA PRO A 198 16.18 -13.79 -24.11
C PRO A 198 14.68 -13.59 -24.35
N ASN A 199 14.28 -12.39 -24.78
CA ASN A 199 12.92 -12.09 -25.28
C ASN A 199 12.98 -10.86 -26.24
N PRO A 200 12.73 -11.00 -27.56
CA PRO A 200 12.35 -12.22 -28.29
C PRO A 200 13.38 -13.36 -28.21
N PHE A 201 12.94 -14.61 -28.41
CA PHE A 201 13.80 -15.79 -28.26
C PHE A 201 13.67 -16.78 -29.42
N ASN A 202 14.74 -17.57 -29.63
CA ASN A 202 14.81 -18.65 -30.61
C ASN A 202 15.81 -19.74 -30.19
N PRO A 203 15.41 -21.02 -30.01
CA PRO A 203 14.06 -21.49 -29.73
C PRO A 203 13.70 -21.39 -28.24
N ALA A 204 14.65 -21.05 -27.36
CA ALA A 204 14.46 -21.15 -25.91
C ALA A 204 14.66 -19.83 -25.16
N THR A 205 13.90 -19.66 -24.07
CA THR A 205 14.04 -18.57 -23.10
C THR A 205 14.08 -19.15 -21.68
N GLU A 206 14.76 -18.45 -20.77
CA GLU A 206 14.70 -18.72 -19.35
C GLU A 206 13.70 -17.78 -18.69
N ILE A 207 12.80 -18.33 -17.90
CA ILE A 207 11.79 -17.67 -17.09
C ILE A 207 12.29 -17.65 -15.66
N GLU A 208 12.55 -16.46 -15.12
CA GLU A 208 13.09 -16.24 -13.78
C GLU A 208 12.05 -15.55 -12.90
N PHE A 209 11.85 -16.04 -11.68
CA PHE A 209 11.05 -15.38 -10.64
C PHE A 209 11.56 -15.74 -9.24
N ALA A 210 11.32 -14.86 -8.26
CA ALA A 210 11.74 -15.06 -6.87
C ALA A 210 10.54 -15.39 -5.97
N LEU A 211 10.75 -16.34 -5.06
CA LEU A 211 9.82 -16.65 -3.97
C LEU A 211 10.33 -16.01 -2.68
N ALA A 212 9.49 -15.19 -2.04
CA ALA A 212 9.81 -14.56 -0.76
C ALA A 212 9.68 -15.51 0.44
N SER A 213 8.87 -16.56 0.30
CA SER A 213 8.60 -17.57 1.32
C SER A 213 8.33 -18.94 0.69
N ASP A 214 8.36 -19.98 1.50
CA ASP A 214 7.99 -21.33 1.09
C ASP A 214 6.55 -21.33 0.56
N SER A 215 6.37 -21.74 -0.69
CA SER A 215 5.10 -21.58 -1.40
C SER A 215 4.85 -22.70 -2.40
N ARG A 216 3.57 -23.01 -2.64
CA ARG A 216 3.14 -23.85 -3.75
C ARG A 216 3.12 -23.03 -5.04
N VAL A 217 3.82 -23.51 -6.06
CA VAL A 217 4.06 -22.77 -7.31
C VAL A 217 3.58 -23.54 -8.52
N SER A 218 2.89 -22.85 -9.41
CA SER A 218 2.63 -23.33 -10.77
C SER A 218 3.12 -22.32 -11.81
N ALA A 219 3.62 -22.82 -12.94
CA ALA A 219 4.07 -22.02 -14.07
C ALA A 219 3.54 -22.65 -15.37
N ARG A 220 2.79 -21.87 -16.14
CA ARG A 220 2.04 -22.34 -17.32
C ARG A 220 2.19 -21.36 -18.47
N VAL A 221 2.31 -21.87 -19.69
CA VAL A 221 2.44 -21.07 -20.91
C VAL A 221 1.16 -21.16 -21.74
N PHE A 222 0.64 -20.01 -22.13
CA PHE A 222 -0.57 -19.82 -22.92
C PHE A 222 -0.25 -19.13 -24.25
N ASP A 223 -1.04 -19.40 -25.28
CA ASP A 223 -1.01 -18.58 -26.50
C ASP A 223 -1.79 -17.26 -26.33
N ALA A 224 -1.74 -16.39 -27.35
CA ALA A 224 -2.45 -15.11 -27.32
C ALA A 224 -3.98 -15.21 -27.22
N GLY A 225 -4.56 -16.39 -27.50
CA GLY A 225 -5.98 -16.67 -27.30
C GLY A 225 -6.31 -17.22 -25.91
N GLY A 226 -5.32 -17.32 -25.02
CA GLY A 226 -5.49 -17.87 -23.66
C GLY A 226 -5.55 -19.39 -23.60
N LYS A 227 -5.27 -20.11 -24.70
CA LYS A 227 -5.23 -21.58 -24.68
C LYS A 227 -3.91 -22.05 -24.07
N LEU A 228 -3.99 -22.95 -23.09
CA LEU A 228 -2.83 -23.58 -22.45
C LEU A 228 -2.05 -24.38 -23.48
N ARG A 229 -0.73 -24.15 -23.55
CA ARG A 229 0.19 -24.82 -24.47
C ARG A 229 1.24 -25.67 -23.76
N ARG A 230 1.72 -25.23 -22.60
CA ARG A 230 2.77 -25.93 -21.85
C ARG A 230 2.59 -25.76 -20.35
N VAL A 231 2.79 -26.81 -19.58
CA VAL A 231 2.97 -26.74 -18.13
C VAL A 231 4.47 -26.88 -17.82
N LEU A 232 5.07 -25.83 -17.24
CA LEU A 232 6.49 -25.82 -16.87
C LEU A 232 6.70 -26.29 -15.43
N LEU A 233 5.73 -26.00 -14.56
CA LEU A 233 5.71 -26.44 -13.17
C LEU A 233 4.25 -26.64 -12.72
N SER A 234 3.94 -27.81 -12.18
CA SER A 234 2.60 -28.18 -11.72
C SER A 234 2.52 -28.17 -10.19
N ASP A 235 1.98 -27.09 -9.64
CA ASP A 235 1.62 -26.93 -8.21
C ASP A 235 2.62 -27.57 -7.22
N ALA A 236 3.90 -27.23 -7.35
CA ALA A 236 4.98 -27.82 -6.57
C ALA A 236 5.32 -26.96 -5.35
N SER A 237 5.53 -27.59 -4.20
CA SER A 237 6.09 -26.89 -3.03
C SER A 237 7.56 -26.52 -3.28
N ARG A 238 7.90 -25.25 -3.09
CA ARG A 238 9.24 -24.72 -3.31
C ARG A 238 9.63 -23.81 -2.14
N PRO A 239 10.88 -23.90 -1.66
CA PRO A 239 11.38 -23.00 -0.62
C PRO A 239 11.58 -21.59 -1.17
N ALA A 240 11.65 -20.60 -0.27
CA ALA A 240 12.06 -19.23 -0.60
C ALA A 240 13.40 -19.22 -1.39
N SER A 241 13.34 -18.88 -2.67
CA SER A 241 14.48 -18.98 -3.60
C SER A 241 14.20 -18.29 -4.93
N VAL A 242 15.25 -18.06 -5.72
CA VAL A 242 15.13 -17.70 -7.14
C VAL A 242 14.93 -18.96 -7.95
N ILE A 243 13.84 -19.02 -8.72
CA ILE A 243 13.50 -20.14 -9.60
C ILE A 243 13.75 -19.73 -11.04
N ARG A 244 14.44 -20.60 -11.77
CA ARG A 244 14.66 -20.51 -13.22
C ARG A 244 14.00 -21.71 -13.90
N LEU A 245 13.09 -21.45 -14.81
CA LEU A 245 12.44 -22.45 -15.66
C LEU A 245 12.81 -22.19 -17.11
N ARG A 246 13.15 -23.23 -17.86
CA ARG A 246 13.43 -23.09 -19.30
C ARG A 246 12.21 -23.49 -20.11
N TRP A 247 11.84 -22.66 -21.09
CA TRP A 247 10.87 -23.03 -22.12
C TRP A 247 11.54 -23.00 -23.50
N ASP A 248 11.33 -24.06 -24.27
CA ASP A 248 11.96 -24.34 -25.56
C ASP A 248 11.05 -24.03 -26.76
N GLY A 249 9.91 -23.37 -26.54
CA GLY A 249 8.95 -23.06 -27.59
C GLY A 249 8.18 -24.28 -28.10
N CYS A 250 8.05 -25.33 -27.28
CA CYS A 250 7.25 -26.53 -27.57
C CYS A 250 6.03 -26.64 -26.64
N ASP A 251 5.02 -27.40 -27.07
CA ASP A 251 3.87 -27.78 -26.24
C ASP A 251 4.17 -28.98 -25.32
N ASP A 252 3.21 -29.41 -24.49
CA ASP A 252 3.39 -30.58 -23.60
C ASP A 252 3.67 -31.91 -24.35
N ALA A 253 3.32 -32.00 -25.64
CA ALA A 253 3.61 -33.16 -26.49
C ALA A 253 4.98 -33.05 -27.20
N GLY A 254 5.77 -32.01 -26.91
CA GLY A 254 7.07 -31.76 -27.53
C GLY A 254 6.98 -31.21 -28.96
N ARG A 255 5.80 -30.78 -29.42
CA ARG A 255 5.63 -30.21 -30.77
C ARG A 255 6.02 -28.74 -30.76
N ALA A 256 6.79 -28.34 -31.76
CA ALA A 256 7.17 -26.96 -31.96
C ALA A 256 5.93 -26.08 -32.17
N LEU A 257 5.82 -25.02 -31.37
CA LEU A 257 4.79 -24.00 -31.53
C LEU A 257 5.22 -22.94 -32.56
N PRO A 258 4.27 -22.29 -33.27
CA PRO A 258 4.57 -21.28 -34.28
C PRO A 258 5.17 -20.01 -33.66
N SER A 259 5.92 -19.25 -34.46
CA SER A 259 6.35 -17.89 -34.10
C SER A 259 5.14 -17.03 -33.71
N GLY A 260 5.27 -16.26 -32.64
CA GLY A 260 4.13 -15.52 -32.10
C GLY A 260 4.30 -15.08 -30.65
N VAL A 261 3.22 -14.52 -30.11
CA VAL A 261 3.14 -14.06 -28.72
C VAL A 261 2.57 -15.15 -27.83
N TYR A 262 3.25 -15.38 -26.72
CA TYR A 262 2.85 -16.29 -25.65
C TYR A 262 2.91 -15.58 -24.32
N PHE A 263 2.19 -16.11 -23.33
CA PHE A 263 2.18 -15.59 -21.97
C PHE A 263 2.57 -16.70 -21.00
N CYS A 264 3.55 -16.46 -20.14
CA CYS A 264 3.83 -17.34 -19.02
C CYS A 264 3.14 -16.79 -17.79
N GLU A 265 2.20 -17.54 -17.23
CA GLU A 265 1.59 -17.26 -15.92
C GLU A 265 2.32 -18.06 -14.84
N VAL A 266 2.75 -17.36 -13.79
CA VAL A 266 3.26 -17.97 -12.57
C VAL A 266 2.30 -17.64 -11.44
N LYS A 267 1.89 -18.66 -10.69
CA LYS A 267 1.02 -18.54 -9.52
C LYS A 267 1.71 -19.09 -8.28
N THR A 268 1.71 -18.31 -7.21
CA THR A 268 2.30 -18.65 -5.90
C THR A 268 1.25 -18.36 -4.81
N GLY A 269 0.67 -19.41 -4.21
CA GLY A 269 -0.43 -19.23 -3.25
C GLY A 269 -1.61 -18.45 -3.86
N THR A 270 -1.90 -17.26 -3.33
CA THR A 270 -2.95 -16.34 -3.80
C THR A 270 -2.47 -15.35 -4.89
N VAL A 271 -1.16 -15.18 -5.06
CA VAL A 271 -0.58 -14.22 -6.01
C VAL A 271 -0.40 -14.86 -7.39
N ARG A 272 -0.68 -14.09 -8.45
CA ARG A 272 -0.42 -14.46 -9.84
C ARG A 272 0.33 -13.34 -10.55
N SER A 273 1.19 -13.70 -11.49
CA SER A 273 1.89 -12.78 -12.38
C SER A 273 2.03 -13.39 -13.76
N ALA A 274 2.02 -12.57 -14.79
CA ALA A 274 2.19 -13.02 -16.17
C ALA A 274 3.22 -12.17 -16.91
N CYS A 275 4.05 -12.81 -17.74
CA CYS A 275 4.97 -12.13 -18.64
C CYS A 275 4.68 -12.47 -20.10
N LYS A 276 4.84 -11.47 -20.98
CA LYS A 276 4.73 -11.63 -22.43
C LYS A 276 6.06 -12.17 -22.97
N MET A 277 5.99 -13.20 -23.79
CA MET A 277 7.12 -13.83 -24.47
C MET A 277 6.90 -13.79 -25.98
N VAL A 278 7.95 -13.49 -26.74
CA VAL A 278 7.92 -13.44 -28.21
C VAL A 278 8.83 -14.53 -28.76
N LEU A 279 8.23 -15.58 -29.33
CA LEU A 279 8.95 -16.63 -30.05
C LEU A 279 9.16 -16.18 -31.49
N ALA A 280 10.42 -16.06 -31.90
CA ALA A 280 10.81 -15.65 -33.24
C ALA A 280 11.69 -16.74 -33.87
N ARG A 281 11.05 -17.73 -34.47
CA ARG A 281 11.71 -18.76 -35.30
C ARG A 281 11.72 -18.35 -36.76
#